data_AF-A0A9R1UHH0-F1
#
_entry.id   AF-A0A9R1UHH0-F1
#
_cell.length_a   1.000
_cell.length_b   1.000
_cell.length_c   1.000
_cell.angle_alpha   90.00
_cell.angle_beta   90.00
_cell.angle_gamma   90.00
#
_symmetry.space_group_name_H-M   'P 1'
#
loop_
_entity.id
_entity.type
_entity.pdbx_description
1 polymer ?
#
loop_
_entity_poly.entity_id
_entity_poly.type
_entity_poly.pdbx_seq_one_letter_code
_entity_poly.pdbx_strand_id
1 'polypeptide(L)'
;MSVIRCKSLELKLKRSFFTQFEALSSPLRMEALHNTDVKLLAFDFLSLTPSSTQPNAVCRRDTLLISRAETLGVVTSREHKPDIFLRFTIDDGTGCIPCVLWLNQLTSPYHSRRSPPDVRLIAESARNFATLIQIGVSARVRGKATIYRGKLQLTVSDVFVERDPNAETLHWLQCIRLAQKCYDIVPPSLPPIKRKANDLKD
;
A
#
# COMPACT_ATOMS: atom_id res chain seq x y z
N MET A 1 24.40 15.76 45.82
CA MET A 1 23.76 15.95 44.50
C MET A 1 23.14 14.63 44.09
N SER A 2 21.81 14.55 44.21
CA SER A 2 21.06 13.30 44.21
C SER A 2 20.82 12.78 42.79
N VAL A 3 21.28 11.55 42.57
CA VAL A 3 20.75 10.61 41.58
C VAL A 3 19.35 10.21 42.04
N ILE A 4 18.29 10.47 41.27
CA ILE A 4 17.00 9.74 41.29
C ILE A 4 16.09 10.31 40.18
N ARG A 5 15.35 9.41 39.52
CA ARG A 5 14.23 9.58 38.56
C ARG A 5 14.58 9.81 37.08
N CYS A 6 14.90 8.71 36.38
CA CYS A 6 14.36 8.49 35.03
C CYS A 6 14.32 6.98 34.65
N LYS A 7 13.64 6.15 35.47
CA LYS A 7 13.34 4.74 35.10
C LYS A 7 11.84 4.42 35.11
N SER A 8 10.98 5.34 35.56
CA SER A 8 9.54 5.09 35.71
C SER A 8 8.71 5.45 34.47
N LEU A 9 9.22 6.31 33.58
CA LEU A 9 8.52 6.73 32.35
C LEU A 9 8.64 5.72 31.20
N GLU A 10 9.77 5.01 31.07
CA GLU A 10 9.94 3.96 30.04
C GLU A 10 9.06 2.72 30.28
N LEU A 11 8.80 2.36 31.54
CA LEU A 11 7.95 1.23 31.88
C LEU A 11 6.45 1.55 31.67
N LYS A 12 6.04 2.81 31.78
CA LYS A 12 4.66 3.24 31.48
C LYS A 12 4.39 3.35 29.98
N LEU A 13 5.36 3.80 29.17
CA LEU A 13 5.20 3.81 27.72
C LEU A 13 5.22 2.39 27.11
N LYS A 14 6.08 1.49 27.62
CA LYS A 14 6.08 0.09 27.18
C LYS A 14 4.81 -0.65 27.59
N ARG A 15 4.24 -0.37 28.78
CA ARG A 15 2.94 -0.94 29.16
C ARG A 15 1.79 -0.39 28.33
N SER A 16 1.79 0.90 28.00
CA SER A 16 0.73 1.49 27.15
C SER A 16 0.72 0.93 25.72
N PHE A 17 1.89 0.61 25.16
CA PHE A 17 1.98 -0.03 23.83
C PHE A 17 1.60 -1.52 23.86
N PHE A 18 1.77 -2.19 25.00
CA PHE A 18 1.50 -3.63 25.13
C PHE A 18 0.04 -3.93 25.47
N THR A 19 -0.64 -3.08 26.25
CA THR A 19 -2.04 -3.30 26.67
C THR A 19 -3.09 -2.98 25.61
N GLN A 20 -2.71 -2.36 24.48
CA GLN A 20 -3.66 -2.09 23.39
C GLN A 20 -3.75 -3.24 22.38
N PHE A 21 -2.90 -4.26 22.52
CA PHE A 21 -2.86 -5.43 21.62
C PHE A 21 -3.66 -6.64 22.13
N GLU A 22 -4.14 -6.65 23.38
CA GLU A 22 -4.86 -7.80 23.97
C GLU A 22 -6.40 -7.66 23.95
N ALA A 23 -6.96 -6.59 23.41
CA ALA A 23 -8.41 -6.34 23.45
C ALA A 23 -9.18 -6.58 22.14
N LEU A 24 -8.63 -7.34 21.18
CA LEU A 24 -9.32 -7.70 19.93
C LEU A 24 -9.45 -9.22 19.80
N SER A 25 -10.11 -9.82 20.79
CA SER A 25 -10.66 -11.18 20.74
C SER A 25 -12.14 -11.12 20.33
N SER A 26 -12.40 -10.63 19.13
CA SER A 26 -13.71 -10.74 18.48
C SER A 26 -13.50 -11.12 17.02
N PRO A 27 -14.38 -11.94 16.40
CA PRO A 27 -14.22 -12.39 15.02
C PRO A 27 -14.54 -11.22 14.10
N LEU A 28 -13.58 -10.29 13.98
CA LEU A 28 -13.70 -9.12 13.14
C LEU A 28 -13.42 -9.53 11.70
N ARG A 29 -14.38 -9.16 10.87
CA ARG A 29 -14.23 -8.97 9.42
C ARG A 29 -12.81 -8.49 9.12
N MET A 30 -12.15 -9.10 8.13
CA MET A 30 -10.94 -8.51 7.53
C MET A 30 -11.29 -7.10 7.07
N GLU A 31 -10.97 -6.11 7.89
CA GLU A 31 -11.18 -4.71 7.57
C GLU A 31 -10.33 -4.41 6.35
N ALA A 32 -10.99 -3.98 5.27
CA ALA A 32 -10.31 -3.48 4.10
C ALA A 32 -9.28 -2.44 4.56
N LEU A 33 -8.02 -2.58 4.14
CA LEU A 33 -6.97 -1.59 4.37
C LEU A 33 -7.25 -0.38 3.46
N HIS A 34 -8.36 0.31 3.73
CA HIS A 34 -8.82 1.44 2.97
C HIS A 34 -7.93 2.63 3.31
N ASN A 35 -7.34 3.24 2.29
CA ASN A 35 -6.47 4.41 2.41
C ASN A 35 -5.15 4.19 3.18
N THR A 36 -4.72 2.94 3.39
CA THR A 36 -3.38 2.62 3.90
C THR A 36 -2.50 2.16 2.75
N ASP A 37 -1.28 2.71 2.64
CA ASP A 37 -0.29 2.24 1.68
C ASP A 37 0.29 0.88 2.16
N VAL A 38 -0.26 -0.21 1.62
CA VAL A 38 0.16 -1.59 1.95
C VAL A 38 1.55 -1.84 1.38
N LYS A 39 2.51 -2.26 2.21
CA LYS A 39 3.88 -2.54 1.75
C LYS A 39 3.91 -3.89 1.06
N LEU A 40 4.32 -3.92 -0.20
CA LEU A 40 4.36 -5.15 -1.00
C LEU A 40 5.65 -5.21 -1.80
N LEU A 41 6.19 -6.44 -1.88
CA LEU A 41 7.20 -6.77 -2.89
C LEU A 41 6.54 -6.90 -4.26
N ALA A 42 7.31 -6.76 -5.34
CA ALA A 42 6.84 -6.85 -6.71
C ALA A 42 6.18 -8.19 -7.01
N PHE A 43 6.75 -9.29 -6.53
CA PHE A 43 6.15 -10.62 -6.64
C PHE A 43 4.72 -10.65 -6.06
N ASP A 44 4.53 -10.12 -4.86
CA ASP A 44 3.22 -10.07 -4.20
C ASP A 44 2.27 -9.11 -4.92
N PHE A 45 2.75 -7.92 -5.31
CA PHE A 45 1.96 -6.94 -6.04
C PHE A 45 1.46 -7.51 -7.36
N LEU A 46 2.34 -8.10 -8.18
CA LEU A 46 1.98 -8.63 -9.49
C LEU A 46 1.06 -9.86 -9.41
N SER A 47 0.93 -10.49 -8.24
CA SER A 47 -0.02 -11.59 -7.99
C SER A 47 -1.44 -11.12 -7.64
N LEU A 48 -1.67 -9.81 -7.45
CA LEU A 48 -2.99 -9.28 -7.10
C LEU A 48 -4.00 -9.49 -8.24
N THR A 49 -5.20 -9.91 -7.87
CA THR A 49 -6.29 -10.19 -8.81
C THR A 49 -7.32 -9.05 -8.79
N PRO A 50 -8.06 -8.83 -9.88
CA PRO A 50 -9.21 -7.92 -9.86
C PRO A 50 -10.27 -8.42 -8.87
N SER A 51 -10.86 -7.52 -8.09
CA SER A 51 -11.98 -7.87 -7.22
C SER A 51 -13.22 -8.25 -8.03
N SER A 52 -13.83 -9.38 -7.70
CA SER A 52 -15.12 -9.81 -8.28
C SER A 52 -16.30 -8.96 -7.79
N THR A 53 -16.14 -8.25 -6.67
CA THR A 53 -17.23 -7.52 -5.99
C THR A 53 -17.13 -6.01 -6.14
N GLN A 54 -15.93 -5.47 -6.40
CA GLN A 54 -15.69 -4.03 -6.48
C GLN A 54 -14.99 -3.66 -7.79
N PRO A 55 -15.65 -2.87 -8.66
CA PRO A 55 -15.04 -2.40 -9.90
C PRO A 55 -13.76 -1.60 -9.63
N ASN A 56 -12.69 -1.91 -10.36
CA ASN A 56 -11.37 -1.25 -10.27
C ASN A 56 -10.61 -1.46 -8.94
N ALA A 57 -11.10 -2.32 -8.04
CA ALA A 57 -10.34 -2.74 -6.87
C ALA A 57 -9.53 -4.01 -7.19
N VAL A 58 -8.46 -4.21 -6.44
CA VAL A 58 -7.64 -5.43 -6.51
C VAL A 58 -7.62 -6.13 -5.16
N CYS A 59 -7.45 -7.43 -5.16
CA CYS A 59 -7.40 -8.25 -3.97
C CYS A 59 -6.17 -9.16 -3.95
N ARG A 60 -5.72 -9.46 -2.74
CA ARG A 60 -4.77 -10.54 -2.47
C ARG A 60 -5.58 -11.75 -2.05
N ARG A 61 -5.39 -12.88 -2.76
CA ARG A 61 -6.04 -14.18 -2.49
C ARG A 61 -7.56 -14.07 -2.24
N ASP A 62 -8.24 -13.23 -3.03
CA ASP A 62 -9.68 -12.99 -2.99
C ASP A 62 -10.28 -12.60 -1.62
N THR A 63 -9.44 -12.22 -0.66
CA THR A 63 -9.81 -12.03 0.74
C THR A 63 -9.49 -10.63 1.23
N LEU A 64 -8.32 -10.10 0.86
CA LEU A 64 -7.88 -8.78 1.28
C LEU A 64 -7.97 -7.79 0.13
N LEU A 65 -8.87 -6.82 0.23
CA LEU A 65 -8.96 -5.69 -0.70
C LEU A 65 -7.79 -4.73 -0.50
N ILE A 66 -7.08 -4.45 -1.58
CA ILE A 66 -5.93 -3.55 -1.61
C ILE A 66 -6.27 -2.37 -2.52
N SER A 67 -6.28 -1.19 -1.94
CA SER A 67 -6.56 0.07 -2.66
C SER A 67 -5.28 0.84 -3.00
N ARG A 68 -4.29 0.77 -2.11
CA ARG A 68 -3.04 1.51 -2.18
C ARG A 68 -1.88 0.62 -1.79
N ALA A 69 -0.73 0.88 -2.38
CA ALA A 69 0.50 0.14 -2.10
C ALA A 69 1.70 1.08 -2.00
N GLU A 70 2.69 0.62 -1.23
CA GLU A 70 4.03 1.16 -1.15
C GLU A 70 5.00 0.07 -1.64
N THR A 71 5.95 0.47 -2.49
CA THR A 71 7.06 -0.38 -2.94
C THR A 71 8.36 0.42 -2.86
N LEU A 72 9.48 -0.28 -2.77
CA LEU A 72 10.83 0.29 -2.79
C LEU A 72 11.72 -0.60 -3.66
N GLY A 73 12.42 0.03 -4.61
CA GLY A 73 13.38 -0.64 -5.48
C GLY A 73 14.06 0.36 -6.41
N VAL A 74 14.77 -0.16 -7.40
CA VAL A 74 15.50 0.65 -8.39
C VAL A 74 14.62 0.98 -9.59
N VAL A 75 14.68 2.22 -10.07
CA VAL A 75 13.99 2.61 -11.30
C VAL A 75 14.70 1.99 -12.51
N THR A 76 14.02 1.09 -13.23
CA THR A 76 14.61 0.33 -14.36
C THR A 76 14.18 0.80 -15.75
N SER A 77 13.08 1.56 -15.85
CA SER A 77 12.63 2.16 -17.11
C SER A 77 12.07 3.55 -16.89
N ARG A 78 12.03 4.36 -17.95
CA ARG A 78 11.50 5.73 -17.90
C ARG A 78 10.99 6.17 -19.28
N GLU A 79 9.68 6.28 -19.44
CA GLU A 79 8.99 6.79 -20.63
C GLU A 79 8.24 8.08 -20.26
N HIS A 80 8.80 9.22 -20.63
CA HIS A 80 8.23 10.53 -20.31
C HIS A 80 7.42 11.07 -21.49
N LYS A 81 6.13 11.31 -21.27
CA LYS A 81 5.26 12.04 -22.19
C LYS A 81 4.89 13.38 -21.55
N PRO A 82 5.54 14.49 -21.96
CA PRO A 82 5.35 15.80 -21.35
C PRO A 82 3.88 16.20 -21.20
N ASP A 83 3.55 16.83 -20.07
CA ASP A 83 2.21 17.32 -19.70
C ASP A 83 1.08 16.28 -19.71
N ILE A 84 1.43 14.99 -19.84
CA ILE A 84 0.46 13.89 -19.87
C ILE A 84 0.79 12.89 -18.76
N PHE A 85 1.92 12.18 -18.87
CA PHE A 85 2.33 11.19 -17.87
C PHE A 85 3.82 10.86 -17.94
N LEU A 86 4.32 10.26 -16.86
CA LEU A 86 5.58 9.54 -16.80
C LEU A 86 5.30 8.07 -16.44
N ARG A 87 5.74 7.14 -17.29
CA ARG A 87 5.72 5.70 -17.01
C ARG A 87 7.11 5.23 -16.66
N PHE A 88 7.21 4.36 -15.68
CA PHE A 88 8.47 3.81 -15.21
C PHE A 88 8.23 2.48 -14.52
N THR A 89 9.30 1.77 -14.20
CA THR A 89 9.25 0.50 -13.45
C THR A 89 10.14 0.57 -12.24
N ILE A 90 9.69 -0.04 -11.14
CA ILE A 90 10.49 -0.26 -9.92
C ILE A 90 10.82 -1.74 -9.84
N ASP A 91 12.11 -2.06 -9.81
CA ASP A 91 12.62 -3.41 -9.60
C ASP A 91 13.13 -3.55 -8.16
N ASP A 92 12.52 -4.46 -7.41
CA ASP A 92 12.91 -4.78 -6.04
C ASP A 92 13.55 -6.17 -5.93
N GLY A 93 14.09 -6.71 -7.02
CA GLY A 93 14.70 -8.03 -7.08
C GLY A 93 13.71 -9.20 -7.11
N THR A 94 12.41 -8.97 -6.86
CA THR A 94 11.36 -9.99 -6.96
C THR A 94 10.48 -9.83 -8.21
N GLY A 95 10.65 -8.73 -8.93
CA GLY A 95 9.94 -8.39 -10.15
C GLY A 95 9.96 -6.89 -10.43
N CYS A 96 9.37 -6.49 -11.55
CA CYS A 96 9.27 -5.07 -11.94
C CYS A 96 7.83 -4.58 -11.83
N ILE A 97 7.56 -3.67 -10.90
CA ILE A 97 6.25 -3.03 -10.75
C ILE A 97 6.13 -1.87 -11.76
N PRO A 98 5.15 -1.90 -12.68
CA PRO A 98 4.88 -0.77 -13.55
C PRO A 98 4.18 0.35 -12.78
N CYS A 99 4.72 1.56 -12.92
CA CYS A 99 4.26 2.76 -12.24
C CYS A 99 3.86 3.83 -13.28
N VAL A 100 2.84 4.61 -12.96
CA VAL A 100 2.43 5.78 -13.76
C VAL A 100 2.21 6.99 -12.88
N LEU A 101 2.91 8.08 -13.21
CA LEU A 101 2.72 9.40 -12.62
C LEU A 101 2.01 10.29 -13.64
N TRP A 102 0.82 10.78 -13.30
CA TRP A 102 0.09 11.70 -14.17
C TRP A 102 0.65 13.12 -14.06
N LEU A 103 0.76 13.82 -15.19
CA LEU A 103 1.32 15.18 -15.31
C LEU A 103 0.32 16.18 -15.92
N ASN A 104 -0.93 15.76 -16.08
CA ASN A 104 -2.00 16.50 -16.74
C ASN A 104 -2.94 17.23 -15.77
N GLN A 105 -2.48 17.57 -14.56
CA GLN A 105 -3.32 18.16 -13.52
C GLN A 105 -4.00 19.47 -13.98
N LEU A 106 -3.29 20.27 -14.79
CA LEU A 106 -3.78 21.57 -15.27
C LEU A 106 -4.67 21.47 -16.51
N THR A 107 -4.63 20.35 -17.24
CA THR A 107 -5.33 20.18 -18.52
C THR A 107 -6.50 19.21 -18.43
N SER A 108 -6.50 18.32 -17.44
CA SER A 108 -7.52 17.29 -17.28
C SER A 108 -8.81 17.83 -16.65
N PRO A 109 -9.99 17.58 -17.26
CA PRO A 109 -11.29 17.92 -16.67
C PRO A 109 -11.54 17.27 -15.31
N TYR A 110 -10.82 16.18 -14.98
CA TYR A 110 -10.92 15.50 -13.68
C TYR A 110 -10.64 16.45 -12.50
N HIS A 111 -9.78 17.45 -12.69
CA HIS A 111 -9.39 18.42 -11.66
C HIS A 111 -10.26 19.69 -11.64
N SER A 112 -11.23 19.83 -12.56
CA SER A 112 -12.12 21.01 -12.62
C SER A 112 -12.94 21.26 -11.35
N ARG A 113 -13.20 20.20 -10.57
CA ARG A 113 -13.93 20.27 -9.30
C ARG A 113 -13.09 20.76 -8.11
N ARG A 114 -11.78 20.93 -8.28
CA ARG A 114 -10.86 21.37 -7.21
C ARG A 114 -10.56 22.85 -7.32
N SER A 115 -10.13 23.45 -6.21
CA SER A 115 -9.71 24.84 -6.22
C SER A 115 -8.47 25.02 -7.12
N PRO A 116 -8.38 26.08 -7.94
CA PRO A 116 -7.23 26.29 -8.81
C PRO A 116 -5.86 26.33 -8.08
N PRO A 117 -5.73 26.93 -6.88
CA PRO A 117 -4.48 26.88 -6.11
C PRO A 117 -4.05 25.45 -5.75
N ASP A 118 -4.97 24.60 -5.29
CA ASP A 118 -4.64 23.22 -4.91
C ASP A 118 -4.17 22.41 -6.12
N VAL A 119 -4.82 22.59 -7.27
CA VAL A 119 -4.43 21.91 -8.51
C VAL A 119 -3.02 22.29 -8.92
N ARG A 120 -2.62 23.56 -8.76
CA ARG A 120 -1.25 24.01 -9.03
C ARG A 120 -0.23 23.34 -8.12
N LEU A 121 -0.49 23.25 -6.82
CA LEU A 121 0.40 22.56 -5.87
C LEU A 121 0.58 21.07 -6.21
N ILE A 122 -0.49 20.41 -6.63
CA ILE A 122 -0.43 19.00 -7.05
C ILE A 122 0.37 18.88 -8.36
N ALA A 123 0.18 19.79 -9.31
CA ALA A 123 0.93 19.81 -10.56
C ALA A 123 2.43 20.04 -10.32
N GLU A 124 2.79 20.98 -9.45
CA GLU A 124 4.17 21.24 -9.04
C GLU A 124 4.79 20.03 -8.34
N SER A 125 4.07 19.41 -7.40
CA SER A 125 4.54 18.20 -6.72
C SER A 125 4.77 17.05 -7.71
N ALA A 126 3.85 16.85 -8.66
CA ALA A 126 4.01 15.82 -9.71
C ALA A 126 5.23 16.10 -10.61
N ARG A 127 5.47 17.36 -10.98
CA ARG A 127 6.69 17.74 -11.73
C ARG A 127 7.96 17.46 -10.92
N ASN A 128 7.96 17.80 -9.62
CA ASN A 128 9.09 17.51 -8.74
C ASN A 128 9.34 16.00 -8.62
N PHE A 129 8.30 15.18 -8.47
CA PHE A 129 8.47 13.72 -8.50
C PHE A 129 9.03 13.23 -9.85
N ALA A 130 8.60 13.80 -10.97
CA ALA A 130 9.10 13.44 -12.29
C ALA A 130 10.60 13.75 -12.50
N THR A 131 11.16 14.74 -11.79
CA THR A 131 12.60 15.00 -11.81
C THR A 131 13.38 14.01 -10.96
N LEU A 132 12.81 13.55 -9.85
CA LEU A 132 13.40 12.53 -8.96
C LEU A 132 13.45 11.13 -9.59
N ILE A 133 12.44 10.77 -10.39
CA ILE A 133 12.37 9.46 -11.05
C ILE A 133 13.36 9.43 -12.23
N GLN A 134 14.59 8.98 -11.96
CA GLN A 134 15.62 8.74 -12.98
C GLN A 134 16.03 7.27 -12.97
N ILE A 135 16.44 6.73 -14.12
CA ILE A 135 16.90 5.33 -14.19
C ILE A 135 18.10 5.14 -13.26
N GLY A 136 18.11 4.04 -12.51
CA GLY A 136 19.17 3.66 -11.58
C GLY A 136 19.03 4.22 -10.16
N VAL A 137 18.05 5.10 -9.89
CA VAL A 137 17.82 5.60 -8.52
C VAL A 137 17.01 4.59 -7.71
N SER A 138 17.34 4.45 -6.43
CA SER A 138 16.50 3.74 -5.45
C SER A 138 15.37 4.66 -5.01
N ALA A 139 14.13 4.24 -5.24
CA ALA A 139 12.95 5.06 -4.97
C ALA A 139 11.88 4.28 -4.22
N ARG A 140 11.37 4.87 -3.14
CA ARG A 140 10.12 4.47 -2.50
C ARG A 140 8.97 5.15 -3.23
N VAL A 141 8.01 4.36 -3.68
CA VAL A 141 6.86 4.82 -4.46
C VAL A 141 5.58 4.39 -3.77
N ARG A 142 4.66 5.34 -3.58
CA ARG A 142 3.34 5.09 -3.02
C ARG A 142 2.27 5.51 -4.00
N GLY A 143 1.19 4.72 -4.08
CA GLY A 143 0.14 5.00 -5.05
C GLY A 143 -1.06 4.08 -4.93
N LYS A 144 -2.02 4.30 -5.82
CA LYS A 144 -3.19 3.43 -5.96
C LYS A 144 -2.83 2.21 -6.80
N ALA A 145 -3.16 1.03 -6.32
CA ALA A 145 -3.10 -0.18 -7.12
C ALA A 145 -4.27 -0.16 -8.12
N THR A 146 -3.98 -0.22 -9.41
CA THR A 146 -4.98 -0.08 -10.48
C THR A 146 -4.71 -1.05 -11.61
N ILE A 147 -5.77 -1.51 -12.28
CA ILE A 147 -5.63 -2.31 -13.50
C ILE A 147 -5.89 -1.41 -14.70
N TYR A 148 -4.95 -1.37 -15.63
CA TYR A 148 -5.08 -0.65 -16.89
C TYR A 148 -4.79 -1.59 -18.06
N ARG A 149 -5.77 -1.72 -18.98
CA ARG A 149 -5.70 -2.64 -20.13
C ARG A 149 -5.27 -4.07 -19.73
N GLY A 150 -5.85 -4.57 -18.64
CA GLY A 150 -5.58 -5.92 -18.11
C GLY A 150 -4.24 -6.07 -17.38
N LYS A 151 -3.45 -5.00 -17.22
CA LYS A 151 -2.18 -5.05 -16.48
C LYS A 151 -2.29 -4.26 -15.20
N LEU A 152 -1.80 -4.86 -14.11
CA LEU A 152 -1.70 -4.18 -12.83
C LEU A 152 -0.60 -3.11 -12.88
N GLN A 153 -0.86 -1.95 -12.30
CA GLN A 153 0.08 -0.85 -12.22
C GLN A 153 -0.17 0.01 -10.97
N LEU A 154 0.86 0.70 -10.51
CA LEU A 154 0.78 1.67 -9.42
C LEU A 154 0.57 3.08 -9.98
N THR A 155 -0.60 3.66 -9.74
CA THR A 155 -0.86 5.08 -10.04
C THR A 155 -0.27 5.92 -8.91
N VAL A 156 0.86 6.57 -9.20
CA VAL A 156 1.74 7.22 -8.23
C VAL A 156 1.08 8.44 -7.61
N SER A 157 1.17 8.54 -6.29
CA SER A 157 0.79 9.72 -5.51
C SER A 157 1.96 10.39 -4.81
N ASP A 158 3.03 9.64 -4.53
CA ASP A 158 4.19 10.12 -3.77
C ASP A 158 5.44 9.31 -4.14
N VAL A 159 6.59 10.00 -4.20
CA VAL A 159 7.89 9.41 -4.51
C VAL A 159 8.94 10.00 -3.60
N PHE A 160 9.77 9.11 -3.04
CA PHE A 160 10.91 9.47 -2.21
C PHE A 160 12.17 8.75 -2.69
N VAL A 161 13.26 9.48 -2.89
CA VAL A 161 14.56 8.88 -3.25
C VAL A 161 15.24 8.38 -1.99
N GLU A 162 15.46 7.08 -1.90
CA GLU A 162 16.12 6.44 -0.77
C GLU A 162 17.64 6.55 -0.93
N ARG A 163 18.32 6.91 0.17
CA ARG A 163 19.78 7.04 0.24
C ARG A 163 20.44 6.07 1.21
N ASP A 164 19.66 5.51 2.13
CA ASP A 164 20.16 4.49 3.05
C ASP A 164 20.32 3.16 2.29
N PRO A 165 21.55 2.62 2.20
CA PRO A 165 21.78 1.34 1.51
C PRO A 165 21.01 0.17 2.14
N ASN A 166 20.60 0.29 3.41
CA ASN A 166 19.83 -0.75 4.09
C ASN A 166 18.32 -0.63 3.86
N ALA A 167 17.83 0.46 3.27
CA ALA A 167 16.40 0.74 3.16
C ALA A 167 15.64 -0.37 2.42
N GLU A 168 16.23 -0.93 1.35
CA GLU A 168 15.63 -2.01 0.57
C GLU A 168 15.50 -3.29 1.40
N THR A 169 16.58 -3.71 2.07
CA THR A 169 16.56 -4.91 2.94
C THR A 169 15.56 -4.74 4.08
N LEU A 170 15.51 -3.56 4.71
CA LEU A 170 14.53 -3.26 5.76
C LEU A 170 13.09 -3.30 5.24
N HIS A 171 12.86 -2.79 4.03
CA HIS A 171 11.54 -2.85 3.38
C HIS A 171 11.13 -4.29 3.09
N TRP A 172 12.04 -5.13 2.57
CA TRP A 172 11.77 -6.55 2.34
C TRP A 172 11.37 -7.28 3.63
N LEU A 173 12.13 -7.08 4.72
CA LEU A 173 11.81 -7.66 6.02
C LEU A 173 10.43 -7.23 6.53
N GLN A 174 10.06 -5.96 6.31
CA GLN A 174 8.73 -5.46 6.65
C GLN A 174 7.64 -6.11 5.80
N CYS A 175 7.81 -6.18 4.48
CA CYS A 175 6.85 -6.82 3.58
C CYS A 175 6.60 -8.29 3.96
N ILE A 176 7.66 -9.06 4.21
CA ILE A 176 7.57 -10.47 4.62
C ILE A 176 6.84 -10.61 5.96
N ARG A 177 7.20 -9.77 6.94
CA ARG A 177 6.52 -9.77 8.25
C ARG A 177 5.04 -9.44 8.12
N LEU A 178 4.68 -8.44 7.32
CA LEU A 178 3.30 -8.01 7.11
C LEU A 178 2.49 -9.07 6.37
N ALA A 179 3.08 -9.73 5.36
CA ALA A 179 2.46 -10.88 4.70
C ALA A 179 2.09 -11.96 5.72
N GLN A 180 3.04 -12.38 6.56
CA GLN A 180 2.84 -13.44 7.55
C GLN A 180 1.89 -13.08 8.69
N LYS A 181 1.87 -11.80 9.12
CA LYS A 181 1.19 -11.37 10.35
C LYS A 181 -0.08 -10.57 10.11
N CYS A 182 -0.35 -10.15 8.87
CA CYS A 182 -1.49 -9.28 8.57
C CYS A 182 -2.24 -9.72 7.31
N TYR A 183 -1.53 -10.02 6.23
CA TYR A 183 -2.18 -10.20 4.92
C TYR A 183 -2.64 -11.63 4.65
N ASP A 184 -1.90 -12.62 5.15
CA ASP A 184 -2.15 -14.04 4.89
C ASP A 184 -2.89 -14.74 6.05
N ILE A 185 -3.44 -13.98 7.00
CA ILE A 185 -4.25 -14.55 8.08
C ILE A 185 -5.60 -14.96 7.49
N VAL A 186 -5.81 -16.28 7.39
CA VAL A 186 -7.11 -16.84 7.02
C VAL A 186 -8.09 -16.54 8.15
N PRO A 187 -9.27 -15.94 7.87
CA PRO A 187 -10.31 -15.78 8.88
C PRO A 187 -10.67 -17.16 9.47
N PRO A 188 -10.93 -17.26 10.79
CA PRO A 188 -11.44 -18.50 11.35
C PRO A 188 -12.67 -18.95 10.56
N SER A 189 -12.64 -20.17 10.01
CA SER A 189 -13.80 -20.75 9.34
C SER A 189 -14.98 -20.71 10.30
N LEU A 190 -16.10 -20.11 9.89
CA LEU A 190 -17.32 -20.11 10.68
C LEU A 190 -17.66 -21.56 11.06
N PRO A 191 -17.96 -21.86 12.34
CA PRO A 191 -18.36 -23.20 12.73
C PRO A 191 -19.60 -23.61 11.91
N PRO A 192 -19.70 -24.87 11.48
CA PRO A 192 -20.83 -25.33 10.69
C PRO A 192 -22.13 -25.03 11.44
N ILE A 193 -23.06 -24.36 10.75
CA ILE A 193 -24.40 -24.10 11.24
C ILE A 193 -25.01 -25.47 11.55
N LYS A 194 -25.10 -25.82 12.83
CA LYS A 194 -25.88 -26.97 13.28
C LYS A 194 -27.33 -26.68 12.91
N ARG A 195 -27.80 -27.22 11.77
CA ARG A 195 -29.23 -27.27 11.47
C ARG A 195 -29.87 -27.99 12.65
N LYS A 196 -30.69 -27.29 13.45
CA LYS A 196 -31.56 -27.96 14.40
C LYS A 196 -32.47 -28.86 13.57
N ALA A 197 -32.27 -30.17 13.68
CA ALA A 197 -33.23 -31.15 13.22
C ALA A 197 -34.43 -31.05 14.16
N ASN A 198 -35.35 -30.15 13.87
CA ASN A 198 -36.71 -30.11 14.40
C ASN A 198 -37.55 -29.44 13.32
N ASP A 199 -38.06 -30.27 12.40
CA ASP A 199 -39.38 -30.14 11.77
C ASP A 199 -39.52 -31.32 10.80
N LEU A 200 -39.71 -32.49 11.40
CA LEU A 200 -40.41 -33.59 10.75
C LEU A 200 -41.14 -34.37 11.83
N LYS A 201 -42.27 -33.81 12.27
CA LYS A 201 -43.40 -34.58 12.81
C LYS A 201 -44.69 -33.94 12.32
N ASP A 202 -45.40 -34.80 11.58
CA ASP A 202 -46.82 -34.84 11.22
C ASP A 202 -47.37 -33.82 10.21
#